data_AF-A0A9P0ZC71-F1
#
_entry.id   AF-A0A9P0ZC71-F1
#
_cell.length_a   1.000
_cell.length_b   1.000
_cell.length_c   1.000
_cell.angle_alpha   90.00
_cell.angle_beta   90.00
_cell.angle_gamma   90.00
#
_symmetry.space_group_name_H-M   'P 1'
#
loop_
_entity.id
_entity.type
_entity.pdbx_description
1 polymer ?
#
loop_
_entity_poly.entity_id
_entity_poly.type
_entity_poly.pdbx_seq_one_letter_code
_entity_poly.pdbx_strand_id
1 'polypeptide(L)'
;MIGNFVGRFISVDEHNFSAWNPFIRIRVSLDIGKPMKRKLFLQKEEGTSFCVSFRYKKLLNFCFMCEIIGHAENFCLSNPRDSSEGGGRLFGLKLRATKGRAQGEVNKCLVPTRKDRAKRRK
;
A
#
# COMPACT_ATOMS: atom_id res chain seq x y z
N MET A 1 2.98 14.95 7.63
CA MET A 1 2.05 14.82 6.47
C MET A 1 2.12 13.40 5.90
N ILE A 2 1.01 12.88 5.36
CA ILE A 2 0.87 11.49 4.85
C ILE A 2 1.97 11.10 3.85
N GLY A 3 2.48 12.04 3.05
CA GLY A 3 3.57 11.77 2.11
C GLY A 3 4.81 11.17 2.76
N ASN A 4 5.22 11.68 3.93
CA ASN A 4 6.39 11.22 4.68
C ASN A 4 6.25 9.79 5.22
N PHE A 5 5.02 9.29 5.35
CA PHE A 5 4.79 7.89 5.71
C PHE A 5 5.12 6.94 4.56
N VAL A 6 4.91 7.40 3.32
CA VAL A 6 5.12 6.60 2.10
C VAL A 6 6.59 6.65 1.67
N GLY A 7 7.21 7.83 1.72
CA GLY A 7 8.61 8.09 1.38
C GLY A 7 8.95 9.55 1.64
N ARG A 8 10.09 10.05 1.18
CA ARG A 8 10.39 11.49 1.35
C ARG A 8 9.45 12.31 0.48
N PHE A 9 8.61 13.15 1.08
CA PHE A 9 7.68 14.01 0.34
C PHE A 9 8.43 15.00 -0.56
N ILE A 10 7.93 15.19 -1.79
CA ILE A 10 8.48 16.14 -2.77
C ILE A 10 7.46 17.25 -3.03
N SER A 11 6.27 16.88 -3.51
CA SER A 11 5.23 17.85 -3.84
C SER A 11 3.85 17.22 -3.87
N VAL A 12 2.82 18.05 -3.80
CA VAL A 12 1.44 17.67 -4.10
C VAL A 12 1.09 18.17 -5.49
N ASP A 13 0.21 17.45 -6.18
CA ASP A 13 -0.31 17.92 -7.45
C ASP A 13 -1.51 18.83 -7.25
N GLU A 14 -1.28 20.13 -7.38
CA GLU A 14 -2.30 21.17 -7.17
C GLU A 14 -3.49 21.04 -8.12
N HIS A 15 -3.25 20.56 -9.35
CA HIS A 15 -4.29 20.35 -10.36
C HIS A 15 -5.17 19.12 -10.06
N ASN A 16 -4.81 18.33 -9.04
CA ASN A 16 -5.58 17.15 -8.66
C ASN A 16 -6.67 17.45 -7.61
N PHE A 17 -6.67 18.63 -6.99
CA PHE A 17 -7.70 19.05 -6.03
C PHE A 17 -8.99 19.52 -6.71
N SER A 18 -9.60 18.65 -7.52
CA SER A 18 -10.93 18.88 -8.08
C SER A 18 -11.95 18.01 -7.36
N ALA A 19 -13.18 18.50 -7.16
CA ALA A 19 -14.29 17.74 -6.56
C ALA A 19 -14.58 16.40 -7.26
N TRP A 20 -14.10 16.25 -8.50
CA TRP A 20 -14.28 15.08 -9.36
C TRP A 20 -13.20 14.01 -9.16
N ASN A 21 -12.14 14.33 -8.41
CA ASN A 21 -11.05 13.41 -8.12
C ASN A 21 -11.24 12.79 -6.73
N PRO A 22 -11.60 11.51 -6.62
CA PRO A 22 -11.79 10.85 -5.33
C PRO A 22 -10.46 10.47 -4.65
N PHE A 23 -9.35 11.05 -5.07
CA PHE A 23 -8.00 10.76 -4.57
C PHE A 23 -7.12 12.00 -4.66
N ILE A 24 -6.07 12.02 -3.83
CA ILE A 24 -5.01 13.02 -3.87
C ILE A 24 -3.75 12.39 -4.49
N ARG A 25 -3.09 13.13 -5.37
CA ARG A 25 -1.85 12.72 -6.03
C ARG A 25 -0.68 13.48 -5.43
N ILE A 26 0.26 12.74 -4.87
CA ILE A 26 1.52 13.27 -4.32
C ILE A 26 2.71 12.69 -5.06
N ARG A 27 3.81 13.43 -5.09
CA ARG A 27 5.13 12.96 -5.50
C ARG A 27 5.97 12.72 -4.26
N VAL A 28 6.57 11.53 -4.20
CA VAL A 28 7.45 11.10 -3.11
C VAL A 28 8.70 10.46 -3.70
N SER A 29 9.83 10.63 -3.03
CA SER A 29 11.07 9.89 -3.26
C SER A 29 11.00 8.61 -2.43
N LEU A 30 11.01 7.46 -3.10
CA LEU A 30 10.93 6.14 -2.49
C LEU A 30 12.31 5.51 -2.40
N ASP A 31 12.54 4.79 -1.31
CA ASP A 31 13.68 3.89 -1.17
C ASP A 31 13.30 2.53 -1.80
N ILE A 32 13.98 2.16 -2.89
CA ILE A 32 13.69 0.94 -3.65
C ILE A 32 14.03 -0.34 -2.88
N GLY A 33 14.91 -0.27 -1.88
CA GLY A 33 15.28 -1.42 -1.05
C GLY A 33 14.25 -1.74 0.03
N LYS A 34 13.19 -0.92 0.18
CA LYS A 34 12.15 -1.09 1.19
C LYS A 34 10.83 -1.55 0.57
N PRO A 35 10.06 -2.38 1.28
CA PRO A 35 8.70 -2.74 0.90
C PRO A 35 7.81 -1.51 0.71
N MET A 36 7.05 -1.50 -0.38
CA MET A 36 6.13 -0.42 -0.70
C MET A 36 4.95 -0.33 0.29
N LYS A 37 4.58 0.87 0.71
CA LYS A 37 3.42 1.06 1.60
C LYS A 37 2.11 0.88 0.84
N ARG A 38 1.21 0.02 1.33
CA ARG A 38 -0.10 -0.25 0.70
C ARG A 38 -1.24 0.54 1.29
N LYS A 39 -1.27 0.64 2.61
CA LYS A 39 -2.38 1.22 3.37
C LYS A 39 -1.85 1.99 4.55
N LEU A 40 -2.55 3.04 4.94
CA LEU A 40 -2.34 3.79 6.17
C LEU A 40 -3.65 3.83 6.94
N PHE A 41 -3.62 3.35 8.18
CA PHE A 41 -4.74 3.45 9.11
C PHE A 41 -4.62 4.75 9.89
N LEU A 42 -5.67 5.55 9.85
CA LEU A 42 -5.78 6.81 10.56
C LEU A 42 -6.96 6.74 11.50
N GLN A 43 -6.77 7.23 12.72
CA GLN A 43 -7.81 7.31 13.74
C GLN A 43 -8.11 8.79 13.98
N LYS A 44 -9.39 9.16 13.90
CA LYS A 44 -9.88 10.46 14.34
C LYS A 44 -10.06 10.48 15.85
N GLU A 45 -10.07 11.68 16.41
CA GLU A 45 -10.34 11.93 17.84
C GLU A 45 -11.73 11.42 18.26
N GLU A 46 -12.70 11.48 17.35
CA GLU A 46 -14.07 10.94 17.51
C GLU A 46 -14.13 9.39 17.54
N GLY A 47 -12.98 8.70 17.57
CA GLY A 47 -12.88 7.24 17.58
C GLY A 47 -13.13 6.56 16.23
N THR A 48 -13.54 7.32 15.21
CA THR A 48 -13.71 6.79 13.85
C THR A 48 -12.37 6.52 13.19
N SER A 49 -12.23 5.35 12.58
CA SER A 49 -11.00 4.94 11.90
C SER A 49 -11.22 4.86 10.40
N PHE A 50 -10.27 5.38 9.62
CA PHE A 50 -10.31 5.31 8.17
C PHE A 50 -9.00 4.79 7.60
N CYS A 51 -9.07 4.12 6.45
CA CYS A 51 -7.92 3.54 5.79
C CYS A 51 -7.68 4.25 4.45
N VAL A 52 -6.49 4.81 4.30
CA VAL A 52 -6.02 5.35 3.03
C VAL A 52 -5.31 4.23 2.28
N SER A 53 -5.77 3.93 1.06
CA SER A 53 -5.08 2.97 0.17
C SER A 53 -4.17 3.72 -0.79
N PHE A 54 -2.92 3.28 -0.91
CA PHE A 54 -1.94 3.87 -1.82
C PHE A 54 -1.90 3.11 -3.14
N ARG A 55 -1.85 3.86 -4.24
CA ARG A 55 -1.56 3.35 -5.59
C ARG A 55 -0.44 4.17 -6.20
N TYR A 56 0.46 3.50 -6.89
CA TYR A 56 1.68 4.09 -7.44
C TYR A 56 1.58 4.24 -8.95
N LYS A 57 1.94 5.42 -9.46
CA LYS A 57 2.14 5.67 -10.89
C LYS A 57 3.58 5.38 -11.27
N LYS A 58 3.80 4.94 -12.52
CA LYS A 58 5.13 4.59 -13.06
C LYS A 58 5.88 3.58 -12.18
N LEU A 59 5.15 2.66 -11.57
CA LEU A 59 5.74 1.61 -10.76
C LEU A 59 6.52 0.65 -11.67
N LEU A 60 7.81 0.45 -11.40
CA LEU A 60 8.63 -0.55 -12.08
C LEU A 60 8.19 -1.98 -11.70
N ASN A 61 8.89 -2.99 -12.21
CA ASN A 61 8.66 -4.36 -11.77
C ASN A 61 9.03 -4.49 -10.29
N PHE A 62 8.08 -4.97 -9.49
CA PHE A 62 8.23 -5.19 -8.07
C PHE A 62 7.84 -6.62 -7.74
N CYS A 63 8.38 -7.15 -6.65
CA CYS A 63 8.12 -8.49 -6.22
C CYS A 63 6.78 -8.59 -5.49
N PHE A 64 5.91 -9.48 -5.94
CA PHE A 64 4.60 -9.72 -5.32
C PHE A 64 4.69 -10.48 -3.99
N MET A 65 5.87 -10.95 -3.58
CA MET A 65 6.08 -11.65 -2.31
C MET A 65 6.64 -10.72 -1.24
N CYS A 66 7.68 -9.93 -1.54
CA CYS A 66 8.33 -9.05 -0.56
C CYS A 66 8.05 -7.55 -0.76
N GLU A 67 7.31 -7.18 -1.81
CA GLU A 67 6.91 -5.80 -2.12
C GLU A 67 8.08 -4.84 -2.44
N ILE A 68 9.27 -5.38 -2.71
CA ILE A 68 10.49 -4.64 -3.06
C ILE A 68 10.60 -4.48 -4.59
N ILE A 69 11.10 -3.34 -5.05
CA ILE A 69 11.31 -3.06 -6.47
C ILE A 69 12.63 -3.69 -6.94
N GLY A 70 12.65 -4.24 -8.17
CA GLY A 70 13.89 -4.64 -8.84
C GLY A 70 14.07 -6.14 -9.07
N HIS A 71 13.15 -6.99 -8.61
CA HIS A 71 13.16 -8.42 -8.96
C HIS A 71 11.75 -8.98 -9.14
N ALA A 72 11.65 -10.07 -9.90
CA ALA A 72 10.42 -10.85 -10.00
C ALA A 72 10.33 -11.88 -8.87
N GLU A 73 9.12 -12.33 -8.57
CA GLU A 73 8.82 -13.32 -7.54
C GLU A 73 9.69 -14.58 -7.61
N ASN A 74 9.93 -15.09 -8.82
CA ASN A 74 10.77 -16.27 -9.06
C ASN A 74 12.21 -16.08 -8.58
N PHE A 75 12.70 -14.84 -8.49
CA PHE A 75 14.06 -14.50 -8.03
C PHE A 75 14.07 -13.92 -6.62
N CYS A 76 12.94 -13.96 -5.90
CA CYS A 76 12.86 -13.46 -4.55
C CYS A 76 13.52 -14.43 -3.56
N LEU A 77 14.49 -13.95 -2.79
CA LEU A 77 15.15 -14.73 -1.74
C LEU A 77 14.20 -15.07 -0.57
N SER A 78 13.15 -14.27 -0.38
CA SER A 78 12.10 -14.51 0.61
C SER A 78 10.99 -15.43 0.11
N ASN A 79 11.09 -15.96 -1.12
CA ASN A 79 10.15 -16.96 -1.60
C ASN A 79 10.49 -18.32 -0.96
N PRO A 80 9.60 -18.90 -0.13
CA PRO A 80 9.79 -20.27 0.34
C PRO A 80 9.60 -21.20 -0.86
N ARG A 81 10.69 -21.49 -1.57
CA ARG A 81 10.67 -22.35 -2.77
C ARG A 81 10.31 -23.81 -2.47
N ASP A 82 10.20 -24.18 -1.19
CA ASP A 82 10.02 -25.56 -0.71
C ASP A 82 8.75 -25.79 0.14
N SER A 83 7.66 -25.06 -0.10
CA SER A 83 6.36 -25.37 0.53
C SER A 83 5.35 -25.77 -0.54
N SER A 84 5.19 -27.09 -0.73
CA SER A 84 4.22 -27.74 -1.63
C SER A 84 2.75 -27.55 -1.22
N GLU A 85 2.42 -26.51 -0.45
CA GLU A 85 1.05 -26.20 -0.06
C GLU A 85 0.76 -24.73 -0.35
N GLY A 86 0.04 -24.49 -1.45
CA GLY A 86 -1.04 -23.51 -1.54
C GLY A 86 -0.85 -22.12 -0.91
N GLY A 87 0.38 -21.59 -0.85
CA GLY A 87 0.66 -20.24 -0.38
C GLY A 87 0.15 -19.22 -1.38
N GLY A 88 -1.15 -18.95 -1.35
CA GLY A 88 -1.79 -18.01 -2.26
C GLY A 88 -1.06 -16.67 -2.25
N ARG A 89 -0.92 -16.05 -3.44
CA ARG A 89 -0.34 -14.72 -3.63
C ARG A 89 -0.84 -13.77 -2.53
N LEU A 90 0.03 -13.40 -1.59
CA LEU A 90 -0.36 -12.50 -0.49
C LEU A 90 -0.70 -11.11 -1.03
N PHE A 91 -0.10 -10.71 -2.17
CA PHE A 91 -0.15 -9.35 -2.70
C PHE A 91 -0.44 -9.34 -4.21
N GLY A 92 -1.31 -8.42 -4.65
CA GLY A 92 -1.83 -8.37 -6.02
C GLY A 92 -1.51 -7.07 -6.78
N LEU A 93 -1.98 -7.01 -8.04
CA LEU A 93 -1.85 -5.87 -8.97
C LEU A 93 -2.42 -4.53 -8.46
N LYS A 94 -3.13 -4.53 -7.32
CA LYS A 94 -3.82 -3.37 -6.73
C LYS A 94 -2.90 -2.21 -6.30
N LEU A 95 -1.57 -2.43 -6.31
CA LEU A 95 -0.56 -1.39 -6.07
C LEU A 95 -0.34 -0.47 -7.27
N ARG A 96 -0.63 -0.92 -8.49
CA ARG A 96 -0.51 -0.09 -9.70
C ARG A 96 -1.74 0.80 -9.83
N ALA A 97 -1.52 2.09 -10.09
CA ALA A 97 -2.61 2.98 -10.48
C ALA A 97 -3.13 2.60 -11.87
N THR A 98 -4.36 2.11 -11.98
CA THR A 98 -5.02 1.83 -13.26
C THR A 98 -5.52 3.14 -13.90
N LYS A 99 -5.54 3.19 -15.24
CA LYS A 99 -6.24 4.25 -15.99
C LYS A 99 -7.73 3.88 -16.01
N GLY A 100 -8.49 4.41 -15.07
CA GLY A 100 -9.94 4.24 -15.01
C GLY A 100 -10.50 5.11 -13.89
N ARG A 101 -11.74 5.58 -14.02
CA ARG A 101 -12.46 6.27 -12.94
C ARG A 101 -12.46 5.32 -11.74
N ALA A 102 -11.61 5.59 -10.75
CA ALA A 102 -11.66 4.87 -9.49
C ALA A 102 -12.98 5.30 -8.84
N GLN A 103 -13.98 4.42 -8.81
CA GLN A 103 -15.02 4.55 -7.80
C GLN A 103 -14.29 4.66 -6.46
N GLY A 104 -14.59 5.73 -5.71
CA GLY A 104 -14.04 5.95 -4.38
C GLY A 104 -14.48 4.81 -3.47
N GLU A 105 -13.73 3.72 -3.50
CA GLU A 105 -13.96 2.57 -2.65
C GLU A 105 -13.37 2.95 -1.28
N VAL A 106 -14.17 3.66 -0.49
CA VAL A 106 -13.90 3.89 0.93
C VAL A 106 -14.01 2.52 1.58
N ASN A 107 -12.89 1.79 1.57
CA ASN A 107 -12.78 0.50 2.19
C ASN A 107 -12.95 0.71 3.71
N LYS A 108 -14.14 0.40 4.25
CA LYS A 108 -14.34 0.21 5.68
C LYS A 108 -13.40 -0.89 6.12
N CYS A 109 -12.25 -0.52 6.68
CA CYS A 109 -11.31 -1.50 7.17
C CYS A 109 -11.65 -1.81 8.62
N LEU A 110 -11.90 -3.09 8.91
CA LEU A 110 -11.89 -3.61 10.26
C LEU A 110 -10.50 -3.38 10.84
N VAL A 111 -10.44 -2.57 11.91
CA VAL A 111 -9.20 -2.32 12.63
C VAL A 111 -8.85 -3.60 13.42
N PRO A 112 -7.60 -4.09 13.40
CA PRO A 112 -7.21 -5.13 14.35
C PRO A 112 -7.42 -4.58 15.77
N THR A 113 -8.24 -5.27 16.55
CA THR A 113 -8.55 -4.85 17.91
C THR A 113 -7.31 -5.01 18.79
N ARG A 114 -7.25 -4.32 19.94
CA ARG A 114 -6.15 -4.50 20.91
C ARG A 114 -5.94 -5.98 21.32
N LYS A 115 -6.97 -6.82 21.21
CA LYS A 115 -6.89 -8.27 21.47
C LYS A 115 -6.08 -9.03 20.40
N ASP A 116 -6.05 -8.57 19.16
CA ASP A 116 -5.33 -9.22 18.05
C ASP A 116 -3.80 -9.04 18.14
N ARG A 117 -3.33 -7.95 18.75
CA ARG A 117 -1.88 -7.76 19.03
C ARG A 117 -1.36 -8.71 20.11
N ALA A 118 -2.20 -9.14 21.06
CA ALA A 118 -1.80 -10.02 22.15
C ALA A 118 -1.58 -11.47 21.69
N LYS A 119 -2.16 -11.88 20.55
CA LYS A 119 -2.08 -13.26 20.05
C LYS A 119 -0.85 -13.54 19.15
N ARG A 120 -0.11 -12.50 18.75
CA ARG A 120 1.10 -12.59 17.89
C ARG A 120 2.43 -12.70 18.66
N ARG A 121 2.37 -12.84 19.99
CA ARG A 121 3.54 -12.97 20.89
C ARG A 121 3.61 -14.33 21.61
N LYS A 122 2.94 -15.36 21.09
CA LYS A 122 3.14 -16.75 21.52
C LYS A 122 3.81 -17.53 20.40
#